data_AF-A0AAE2C411-F1
#
_entry.id   AF-A0AAE2C411-F1
#
_cell.length_a   1.000
_cell.length_b   1.000
_cell.length_c   1.000
_cell.angle_alpha   90.00
_cell.angle_beta   90.00
_cell.angle_gamma   90.00
#
_symmetry.space_group_name_H-M   'P 1'
#
loop_
_entity.id
_entity.type
_entity.pdbx_description
1 polymer ?
#
loop_
_entity_poly.entity_id
_entity_poly.type
_entity_poly.pdbx_seq_one_letter_code
_entity_poly.pdbx_strand_id
1 'polypeptide(L)'
;MQRGKSFFLIPDNGLIFEYLNTENAWFWLRHEHSTGIKGALGSYNGSLFVVDEHGSLLIRERSSSDLAWINCTDMRKGKRVIGGPPFDGIPRTKADEAIFFISRSGRLLQFTVGSRKFKWKDCRSPAGMKIASIVDQEGFRENIVFVVGRNGRLYQYNKVTELWHEHYQSQHLVLSRSPGTAVRSSILSLKGSLFMISEDGGLVEYRWSSTEGWYWIEHGPPHTNVTLVGAPGPCFGGNELFLIGSDGNVYLRYLDQGEWKWRDCGFPYEDYRAGGDGRQDGAKAGNDDICVDMDKNCDHKVSSTRPIPFSEDSIIFELEDGRLAEMKRMEDRRWIWLRTIGTPTSLCMADFWTSWAS
;
A
#
# COMPACT_ATOMS: atom_id res chain seq x y z
N MET A 1 -26.69 -9.19 4.41
CA MET A 1 -25.37 -9.07 5.04
C MET A 1 -24.70 -7.82 4.52
N GLN A 2 -24.70 -6.73 5.30
CA GLN A 2 -23.84 -5.59 4.97
C GLN A 2 -22.40 -6.10 4.97
N ARG A 3 -21.67 -5.90 3.87
CA ARG A 3 -20.22 -6.12 3.84
C ARG A 3 -19.64 -5.13 4.86
N GLY A 4 -19.22 -5.63 6.01
CA GLY A 4 -18.45 -4.82 6.96
C GLY A 4 -17.20 -4.31 6.26
N LYS A 5 -16.87 -3.04 6.47
CA LYS A 5 -15.58 -2.48 6.06
C LYS A 5 -14.55 -2.88 7.11
N SER A 6 -13.43 -3.44 6.67
CA SER A 6 -12.28 -3.66 7.56
C SER A 6 -10.95 -3.49 6.83
N PHE A 7 -9.91 -3.26 7.61
CA PHE A 7 -8.52 -3.35 7.16
C PHE A 7 -7.66 -3.96 8.25
N PHE A 8 -6.49 -4.47 7.87
CA PHE A 8 -5.54 -5.09 8.79
C PHE A 8 -4.37 -4.15 9.09
N LEU A 9 -3.93 -4.14 10.35
CA LEU A 9 -2.71 -3.48 10.81
C LEU A 9 -1.75 -4.56 11.31
N ILE A 10 -0.54 -4.58 10.76
CA ILE A 10 0.54 -5.51 11.13
C ILE A 10 1.76 -4.66 11.52
N PRO A 11 1.88 -4.25 12.79
CA PRO A 11 3.04 -3.52 13.30
C PRO A 11 4.29 -4.41 13.37
N ASP A 12 5.46 -3.78 13.54
CA ASP A 12 6.76 -4.45 13.65
C ASP A 12 6.90 -5.41 14.85
N ASN A 13 6.02 -5.34 15.84
CA ASN A 13 6.02 -6.22 17.01
C ASN A 13 5.48 -7.63 16.73
N GLY A 14 5.08 -7.92 15.49
CA GLY A 14 4.62 -9.24 15.07
C GLY A 14 3.15 -9.54 15.36
N LEU A 15 2.41 -8.60 15.94
CA LEU A 15 0.97 -8.74 16.15
C LEU A 15 0.19 -8.44 14.86
N ILE A 16 -1.06 -8.87 14.81
CA ILE A 16 -1.98 -8.56 13.72
C ILE A 16 -3.33 -8.16 14.28
N PHE A 17 -3.81 -7.00 13.83
CA PHE A 17 -5.10 -6.45 14.20
C PHE A 17 -5.97 -6.24 12.97
N GLU A 18 -7.27 -6.41 13.10
CA GLU A 18 -8.28 -6.02 12.12
C GLU A 18 -9.10 -4.87 12.70
N TYR A 19 -9.14 -3.73 12.02
CA TYR A 19 -10.07 -2.65 12.34
C TYR A 19 -11.38 -2.92 11.60
N LEU A 20 -12.40 -3.34 12.33
CA LEU A 20 -13.65 -3.86 11.77
C LEU A 20 -14.82 -2.94 12.10
N ASN A 21 -15.67 -2.67 11.12
CA ASN A 21 -16.96 -2.03 11.33
C ASN A 21 -18.08 -3.09 11.39
N THR A 22 -18.75 -3.19 12.54
CA THR A 22 -20.01 -3.93 12.69
C THR A 22 -21.05 -3.05 13.35
N GLU A 23 -22.28 -3.06 12.83
CA GLU A 23 -23.41 -2.32 13.44
C GLU A 23 -23.13 -0.83 13.66
N ASN A 24 -22.39 -0.20 12.72
CA ASN A 24 -21.94 1.19 12.76
C ASN A 24 -20.92 1.52 13.89
N ALA A 25 -20.40 0.54 14.61
CA ALA A 25 -19.30 0.71 15.56
C ALA A 25 -17.98 0.19 14.96
N TRP A 26 -16.88 0.87 15.27
CA TRP A 26 -15.52 0.47 14.89
C TRP A 26 -14.77 -0.08 16.09
N PHE A 27 -14.06 -1.19 15.92
CA PHE A 27 -13.24 -1.80 16.96
C PHE A 27 -12.02 -2.51 16.37
N TRP A 28 -11.00 -2.67 17.21
CA TRP A 28 -9.80 -3.45 16.90
C TRP A 28 -9.98 -4.88 17.38
N LEU A 29 -9.87 -5.84 16.46
CA LEU A 29 -9.83 -7.26 16.74
C LEU A 29 -8.40 -7.77 16.59
N ARG A 30 -7.85 -8.40 17.63
CA ARG A 30 -6.53 -9.04 17.56
C ARG A 30 -6.67 -10.48 17.03
N HIS A 31 -5.81 -10.88 16.10
CA HIS A 31 -5.75 -12.28 15.64
C HIS A 31 -4.50 -12.96 16.20
N GLU A 32 -4.68 -13.97 17.05
CA GLU A 32 -3.56 -14.73 17.58
C GLU A 32 -2.98 -15.70 16.55
N HIS A 33 -1.66 -15.80 16.52
CA HIS A 33 -0.90 -16.83 15.83
C HIS A 33 0.33 -17.20 16.67
N SER A 34 0.84 -18.41 16.53
CA SER A 34 1.96 -18.91 17.35
C SER A 34 3.31 -18.24 17.04
N THR A 35 3.44 -17.64 15.87
CA THR A 35 4.62 -16.90 15.39
C THR A 35 4.24 -15.47 15.05
N GLY A 36 5.19 -14.54 15.20
CA GLY A 36 4.99 -13.14 14.84
C GLY A 36 4.79 -12.96 13.33
N ILE A 37 3.81 -12.16 12.93
CA ILE A 37 3.48 -11.83 11.54
C ILE A 37 4.28 -10.59 11.10
N LYS A 38 5.00 -10.70 9.98
CA LYS A 38 5.84 -9.61 9.44
C LYS A 38 5.12 -8.69 8.45
N GLY A 39 4.02 -9.15 7.86
CA GLY A 39 3.28 -8.32 6.92
C GLY A 39 2.27 -9.11 6.09
N ALA A 40 1.38 -8.36 5.45
CA ALA A 40 0.44 -8.88 4.47
C ALA A 40 1.07 -8.88 3.07
N LEU A 41 0.87 -9.96 2.33
CA LEU A 41 1.42 -10.14 0.98
C LEU A 41 0.34 -10.25 -0.11
N GLY A 42 -0.93 -10.24 0.25
CA GLY A 42 -2.03 -10.24 -0.72
C GLY A 42 -3.38 -10.65 -0.14
N SER A 43 -4.41 -10.60 -0.96
CA SER A 43 -5.74 -11.11 -0.63
C SER A 43 -6.36 -11.84 -1.82
N TYR A 44 -7.19 -12.85 -1.54
CA TYR A 44 -7.95 -13.57 -2.56
C TYR A 44 -9.23 -14.13 -1.96
N ASN A 45 -10.37 -13.87 -2.62
CA ASN A 45 -11.68 -14.38 -2.23
C ASN A 45 -12.02 -14.22 -0.73
N GLY A 46 -11.66 -13.09 -0.13
CA GLY A 46 -11.89 -12.79 1.30
C GLY A 46 -10.86 -13.37 2.27
N SER A 47 -9.88 -14.13 1.78
CA SER A 47 -8.74 -14.61 2.56
C SER A 47 -7.57 -13.64 2.47
N LEU A 48 -6.90 -13.38 3.60
CA LEU A 48 -5.68 -12.58 3.70
C LEU A 48 -4.45 -13.49 3.68
N PHE A 49 -3.46 -13.15 2.88
CA PHE A 49 -2.17 -13.84 2.82
C PHE A 49 -1.16 -13.04 3.61
N VAL A 50 -0.54 -13.66 4.59
CA VAL A 50 0.48 -13.03 5.44
C VAL A 50 1.76 -13.87 5.49
N VAL A 51 2.84 -13.23 5.88
CA VAL A 51 4.14 -13.90 6.09
C VAL A 51 4.56 -13.76 7.55
N ASP A 52 5.00 -14.86 8.15
CA ASP A 52 5.56 -14.84 9.50
C ASP A 52 7.05 -14.45 9.53
N GLU A 53 7.60 -14.33 10.74
CA GLU A 53 9.02 -14.02 10.95
C GLU A 53 10.00 -15.03 10.33
N HIS A 54 9.56 -16.28 10.16
CA HIS A 54 10.29 -17.38 9.54
C HIS A 54 10.08 -17.46 8.02
N GLY A 55 9.36 -16.52 7.42
CA GLY A 55 9.07 -16.49 6.00
C GLY A 55 8.04 -17.53 5.56
N SER A 56 7.26 -18.09 6.48
CA SER A 56 6.16 -18.99 6.17
C SER A 56 4.99 -18.19 5.60
N LEU A 57 4.48 -18.57 4.44
CA LEU A 57 3.24 -18.04 3.91
C LEU A 57 2.04 -18.69 4.63
N LEU A 58 1.18 -17.86 5.21
CA LEU A 58 -0.01 -18.26 5.93
C LEU A 58 -1.24 -17.62 5.29
N ILE A 59 -2.37 -18.34 5.27
CA ILE A 59 -3.68 -17.78 4.95
C ILE A 59 -4.43 -17.55 6.24
N ARG A 60 -4.97 -16.35 6.38
CA ARG A 60 -6.00 -16.00 7.35
C ARG A 60 -7.34 -15.92 6.66
N GLU A 61 -8.29 -16.78 7.03
CA GLU A 61 -9.61 -16.79 6.38
C GLU A 61 -10.75 -17.08 7.34
N ARG A 62 -11.94 -16.63 6.96
CA ARG A 62 -13.19 -16.99 7.64
C ARG A 62 -13.70 -18.31 7.05
N SER A 63 -13.80 -19.32 7.89
CA SER A 63 -14.40 -20.61 7.58
C SER A 63 -15.67 -20.74 8.42
N SER A 64 -16.83 -20.62 7.77
CA SER A 64 -18.14 -20.54 8.43
C SER A 64 -18.23 -19.42 9.50
N SER A 65 -18.38 -19.78 10.77
CA SER A 65 -18.40 -18.87 11.92
C SER A 65 -17.01 -18.58 12.47
N ASP A 66 -16.03 -19.41 12.10
CA ASP A 66 -14.72 -19.42 12.74
C ASP A 66 -13.66 -18.84 11.83
N LEU A 67 -12.56 -18.51 12.47
CA LEU A 67 -11.44 -17.85 11.86
C LEU A 67 -10.28 -18.85 11.83
N ALA A 68 -9.89 -19.33 10.65
CA ALA A 68 -8.86 -20.34 10.47
C ALA A 68 -7.50 -19.75 10.01
N TRP A 69 -6.44 -20.47 10.35
CA TRP A 69 -5.08 -20.28 9.82
C TRP A 69 -4.70 -21.49 8.98
N ILE A 70 -4.17 -21.26 7.77
CA ILE A 70 -3.69 -22.34 6.89
C ILE A 70 -2.24 -22.07 6.52
N ASN A 71 -1.34 -22.99 6.87
CA ASN A 71 0.06 -22.87 6.50
C ASN A 71 0.28 -23.34 5.06
N CYS A 72 0.53 -22.39 4.15
CA CYS A 72 0.81 -22.68 2.74
C CYS A 72 2.22 -23.23 2.52
N THR A 73 3.12 -23.01 3.47
CA THR A 73 4.52 -23.47 3.39
C THR A 73 4.66 -24.95 3.67
N ASP A 74 3.74 -25.54 4.44
CA ASP A 74 3.73 -26.97 4.75
C ASP A 74 3.09 -27.80 3.61
N MET A 75 2.50 -27.13 2.62
CA MET A 75 1.94 -27.77 1.44
C MET A 75 3.04 -28.36 0.54
N ARG A 76 2.64 -29.23 -0.38
CA ARG A 76 3.57 -29.88 -1.32
C ARG A 76 4.40 -28.85 -2.09
N LYS A 77 5.74 -29.01 -2.05
CA LYS A 77 6.72 -28.07 -2.64
C LYS A 77 6.65 -26.66 -2.05
N GLY A 78 6.16 -26.52 -0.82
CA GLY A 78 6.06 -25.24 -0.13
C GLY A 78 7.39 -24.48 -0.07
N LYS A 79 7.28 -23.16 -0.11
CA LYS A 79 8.41 -22.24 -0.23
C LYS A 79 8.27 -21.14 0.79
N ARG A 80 9.42 -20.71 1.33
CA ARG A 80 9.51 -19.53 2.17
C ARG A 80 9.61 -18.27 1.33
N VAL A 81 8.89 -17.24 1.75
CA VAL A 81 8.75 -15.96 1.06
C VAL A 81 9.29 -14.82 1.91
N ILE A 82 9.62 -13.69 1.26
CA ILE A 82 10.09 -12.46 1.91
C ILE A 82 9.37 -11.20 1.41
N GLY A 83 8.51 -11.33 0.41
CA GLY A 83 7.81 -10.20 -0.21
C GLY A 83 6.75 -10.67 -1.19
N GLY A 84 5.87 -9.76 -1.57
CA GLY A 84 4.70 -10.00 -2.41
C GLY A 84 4.43 -8.83 -3.35
N PRO A 85 3.33 -8.88 -4.12
CA PRO A 85 2.87 -7.79 -4.97
C PRO A 85 2.49 -6.55 -4.14
N PRO A 86 2.42 -5.36 -4.78
CA PRO A 86 1.79 -4.19 -4.16
C PRO A 86 0.32 -4.48 -3.84
N PHE A 87 -0.19 -3.81 -2.80
CA PHE A 87 -1.56 -3.95 -2.33
C PHE A 87 -2.45 -2.82 -2.89
N ASP A 88 -2.63 -2.80 -4.22
CA ASP A 88 -3.41 -1.74 -4.91
C ASP A 88 -4.76 -2.28 -5.41
N GLY A 89 -5.71 -2.44 -4.49
CA GLY A 89 -7.12 -2.58 -4.85
C GLY A 89 -7.60 -3.98 -5.33
N ILE A 90 -8.91 -3.99 -5.57
CA ILE A 90 -9.90 -5.07 -5.76
C ILE A 90 -9.46 -6.51 -5.42
N PRO A 91 -10.18 -7.18 -4.48
CA PRO A 91 -10.03 -8.61 -4.24
C PRO A 91 -10.05 -9.41 -5.54
N ARG A 92 -8.94 -10.11 -5.76
CA ARG A 92 -8.76 -11.07 -6.84
C ARG A 92 -9.81 -12.19 -6.68
N THR A 93 -10.59 -12.44 -7.73
CA THR A 93 -11.76 -13.36 -7.73
C THR A 93 -11.82 -14.28 -8.96
N LYS A 94 -10.82 -14.26 -9.86
CA LYS A 94 -10.81 -15.15 -11.01
C LYS A 94 -10.60 -16.60 -10.55
N ALA A 95 -11.24 -17.55 -11.24
CA ALA A 95 -11.22 -18.96 -10.87
C ALA A 95 -9.85 -19.65 -11.04
N ASP A 96 -8.96 -19.11 -11.89
CA ASP A 96 -7.60 -19.65 -12.16
C ASP A 96 -6.49 -18.67 -11.76
N GLU A 97 -6.69 -18.03 -10.61
CA GLU A 97 -5.81 -16.96 -10.16
C GLU A 97 -4.60 -17.49 -9.38
N ALA A 98 -3.49 -16.77 -9.50
CA ALA A 98 -2.27 -17.06 -8.76
C ALA A 98 -1.69 -15.78 -8.18
N ILE A 99 -1.21 -15.86 -6.94
CA ILE A 99 -0.48 -14.77 -6.28
C ILE A 99 1.01 -15.05 -6.43
N PHE A 100 1.78 -14.01 -6.70
CA PHE A 100 3.22 -14.09 -6.86
C PHE A 100 3.94 -13.62 -5.60
N PHE A 101 5.06 -14.25 -5.27
CA PHE A 101 5.86 -13.92 -4.10
C PHE A 101 7.34 -13.94 -4.45
N ILE A 102 8.15 -13.30 -3.61
CA ILE A 102 9.61 -13.36 -3.70
C ILE A 102 10.11 -14.36 -2.67
N SER A 103 10.89 -15.33 -3.11
CA SER A 103 11.52 -16.31 -2.22
C SER A 103 12.66 -15.68 -1.40
N ARG A 104 13.06 -16.33 -0.30
CA ARG A 104 14.29 -15.96 0.43
C ARG A 104 15.56 -15.94 -0.45
N SER A 105 15.58 -16.73 -1.53
CA SER A 105 16.70 -16.77 -2.48
C SER A 105 16.63 -15.69 -3.56
N GLY A 106 15.57 -14.85 -3.58
CA GLY A 106 15.38 -13.79 -4.57
C GLY A 106 14.80 -14.30 -5.90
N ARG A 107 14.00 -15.37 -5.88
CA ARG A 107 13.32 -15.92 -7.06
C ARG A 107 11.83 -15.59 -7.01
N LEU A 108 11.22 -15.50 -8.19
CA LEU A 108 9.78 -15.32 -8.31
C LEU A 108 9.10 -16.67 -8.06
N LEU A 109 8.10 -16.67 -7.21
CA LEU A 109 7.28 -17.83 -6.90
C LEU A 109 5.85 -17.51 -7.33
N GLN A 110 5.18 -18.49 -7.93
CA GLN A 110 3.76 -18.42 -8.24
C GLN A 110 3.03 -19.39 -7.32
N PHE A 111 2.00 -18.91 -6.62
CA PHE A 111 1.12 -19.70 -5.79
C PHE A 111 -0.29 -19.68 -6.38
N THR A 112 -0.71 -20.79 -7.00
CA THR A 112 -2.06 -20.93 -7.53
C THR A 112 -3.07 -21.02 -6.38
N VAL A 113 -4.00 -20.07 -6.33
CA VAL A 113 -5.06 -19.98 -5.31
C VAL A 113 -6.44 -20.34 -5.88
N GLY A 114 -6.57 -20.26 -7.21
CA GLY A 114 -7.77 -20.60 -7.95
C GLY A 114 -8.39 -21.94 -7.55
N SER A 115 -9.70 -21.93 -7.29
CA SER A 115 -10.49 -23.10 -6.87
C SER A 115 -9.87 -23.89 -5.70
N ARG A 116 -9.13 -23.23 -4.79
CA ARG A 116 -8.40 -23.85 -3.66
C ARG A 116 -7.43 -24.97 -4.07
N LYS A 117 -6.89 -24.95 -5.29
CA LYS A 117 -5.94 -25.97 -5.77
C LYS A 117 -4.52 -25.86 -5.18
N PHE A 118 -4.23 -24.75 -4.47
CA PHE A 118 -2.98 -24.45 -3.75
C PHE A 118 -1.72 -25.16 -4.26
N LYS A 119 -1.07 -24.55 -5.24
CA LYS A 119 0.11 -25.12 -5.90
C LYS A 119 1.23 -24.11 -6.02
N TRP A 120 2.41 -24.50 -5.52
CA TRP A 120 3.65 -23.75 -5.69
C TRP A 120 4.31 -24.06 -7.03
N LYS A 121 4.77 -23.00 -7.70
CA LYS A 121 5.65 -23.04 -8.88
C LYS A 121 6.80 -22.06 -8.67
N ASP A 122 7.99 -22.48 -9.04
CA ASP A 122 9.18 -21.63 -9.03
C ASP A 122 9.40 -21.06 -10.43
N CYS A 123 9.19 -19.76 -10.58
CA CYS A 123 9.31 -19.01 -11.83
C CYS A 123 10.75 -18.56 -12.12
N ARG A 124 11.71 -18.99 -11.30
CA ARG A 124 13.13 -18.61 -11.38
C ARG A 124 13.31 -17.10 -11.22
N SER A 125 14.40 -16.57 -11.77
CA SER A 125 14.70 -15.15 -11.76
C SER A 125 15.40 -14.78 -13.07
N PRO A 126 15.33 -13.51 -13.50
CA PRO A 126 15.86 -13.09 -14.79
C PRO A 126 17.39 -13.23 -14.81
N ALA A 127 17.95 -14.03 -15.71
CA ALA A 127 19.40 -14.25 -15.88
C ALA A 127 20.17 -14.53 -14.56
N GLY A 128 19.54 -15.16 -13.57
CA GLY A 128 20.14 -15.39 -12.25
C GLY A 128 20.20 -14.15 -11.33
N MET A 129 19.70 -13.00 -11.77
CA MET A 129 19.55 -11.78 -10.97
C MET A 129 18.53 -12.02 -9.85
N LYS A 130 18.86 -11.61 -8.62
CA LYS A 130 17.91 -11.69 -7.50
C LYS A 130 16.86 -10.60 -7.63
N ILE A 131 15.61 -10.95 -7.41
CA ILE A 131 14.50 -10.00 -7.39
C ILE A 131 14.49 -9.24 -6.06
N ALA A 132 14.27 -7.93 -6.14
CA ALA A 132 14.15 -7.03 -5.00
C ALA A 132 12.69 -6.82 -4.62
N SER A 133 11.85 -6.46 -5.59
CA SER A 133 10.43 -6.16 -5.39
C SER A 133 9.60 -6.59 -6.61
N ILE A 134 8.31 -6.86 -6.38
CA ILE A 134 7.31 -6.99 -7.44
C ILE A 134 6.73 -5.60 -7.67
N VAL A 135 6.79 -5.12 -8.92
CA VAL A 135 6.26 -3.81 -9.32
C VAL A 135 4.77 -3.90 -9.59
N ASP A 136 4.37 -4.94 -10.32
CA ASP A 136 2.99 -5.18 -10.73
C ASP A 136 2.78 -6.68 -10.94
N GLN A 137 1.56 -7.12 -10.65
CA GLN A 137 1.08 -8.48 -10.84
C GLN A 137 -0.17 -8.44 -11.69
N GLU A 138 0.02 -8.57 -13.01
CA GLU A 138 -1.07 -8.70 -13.98
C GLU A 138 -2.06 -7.51 -14.00
N GLY A 139 -1.76 -6.39 -13.32
CA GLY A 139 -2.60 -5.19 -13.29
C GLY A 139 -2.38 -4.33 -14.53
N PHE A 140 -1.14 -4.20 -14.97
CA PHE A 140 -0.79 -3.50 -16.20
C PHE A 140 -1.15 -4.33 -17.44
N ARG A 141 -0.74 -5.61 -17.45
CA ARG A 141 -0.99 -6.55 -18.56
C ARG A 141 -1.24 -7.95 -18.01
N GLU A 142 -2.30 -8.60 -18.49
CA GLU A 142 -2.63 -9.96 -18.11
C GLU A 142 -1.47 -10.93 -18.43
N ASN A 143 -1.24 -11.92 -17.56
CA ASN A 143 -0.15 -12.89 -17.65
C ASN A 143 1.28 -12.32 -17.54
N ILE A 144 1.44 -11.02 -17.26
CA ILE A 144 2.75 -10.40 -17.07
C ILE A 144 2.92 -9.99 -15.61
N VAL A 145 4.10 -10.29 -15.06
CA VAL A 145 4.53 -9.81 -13.74
C VAL A 145 5.76 -8.94 -13.95
N PHE A 146 5.71 -7.69 -13.50
CA PHE A 146 6.84 -6.78 -13.55
C PHE A 146 7.58 -6.80 -12.21
N VAL A 147 8.91 -6.80 -12.25
CA VAL A 147 9.76 -6.86 -11.06
C VAL A 147 10.97 -5.96 -11.19
N VAL A 148 11.48 -5.45 -10.08
CA VAL A 148 12.79 -4.81 -10.01
C VAL A 148 13.83 -5.83 -9.52
N GLY A 149 14.91 -5.98 -10.27
CA GLY A 149 16.08 -6.76 -9.82
C GLY A 149 16.89 -5.99 -8.77
N ARG A 150 17.73 -6.67 -7.99
CA ARG A 150 18.61 -6.00 -7.02
C ARG A 150 19.61 -5.03 -7.65
N ASN A 151 19.81 -5.11 -8.96
CA ASN A 151 20.57 -4.15 -9.77
C ASN A 151 19.76 -2.92 -10.21
N GLY A 152 18.53 -2.73 -9.71
CA GLY A 152 17.69 -1.58 -10.02
C GLY A 152 17.13 -1.56 -11.44
N ARG A 153 17.19 -2.69 -12.17
CA ARG A 153 16.64 -2.83 -13.54
C ARG A 153 15.23 -3.40 -13.49
N LEU A 154 14.39 -2.98 -14.43
CA LEU A 154 13.04 -3.51 -14.65
C LEU A 154 13.06 -4.77 -15.53
N TYR A 155 12.39 -5.82 -15.06
CA TYR A 155 12.18 -7.05 -15.81
C TYR A 155 10.70 -7.39 -15.85
N GLN A 156 10.30 -8.14 -16.87
CA GLN A 156 9.00 -8.79 -16.94
C GLN A 156 9.14 -10.32 -16.99
N TYR A 157 8.24 -11.02 -16.32
CA TYR A 157 8.04 -12.45 -16.45
C TYR A 157 6.72 -12.71 -17.17
N ASN A 158 6.76 -13.52 -18.22
CA ASN A 158 5.57 -13.95 -18.94
C ASN A 158 5.11 -15.31 -18.40
N LYS A 159 3.91 -15.34 -17.80
CA LYS A 159 3.32 -16.54 -17.18
C LYS A 159 3.01 -17.65 -18.19
N VAL A 160 2.74 -17.30 -19.45
CA VAL A 160 2.39 -18.25 -20.53
C VAL A 160 3.65 -18.90 -21.11
N THR A 161 4.65 -18.09 -21.47
CA THR A 161 5.89 -18.58 -22.11
C THR A 161 6.97 -18.97 -21.10
N GLU A 162 6.81 -18.57 -19.84
CA GLU A 162 7.79 -18.74 -18.75
C GLU A 162 9.15 -18.05 -19.01
N LEU A 163 9.15 -17.08 -19.94
CA LEU A 163 10.33 -16.32 -20.31
C LEU A 163 10.45 -15.04 -19.49
N TRP A 164 11.70 -14.67 -19.24
CA TRP A 164 12.09 -13.41 -18.65
C TRP A 164 12.55 -12.45 -19.74
N HIS A 165 12.23 -11.17 -19.59
CA HIS A 165 12.70 -10.11 -20.46
C HIS A 165 13.15 -8.92 -19.62
N GLU A 166 14.31 -8.38 -19.94
CA GLU A 166 14.82 -7.12 -19.37
C GLU A 166 14.37 -5.96 -20.26
N HIS A 167 13.84 -4.91 -19.65
CA HIS A 167 13.49 -3.71 -20.37
C HIS A 167 14.70 -2.80 -20.52
N TYR A 168 14.87 -2.22 -21.70
CA TYR A 168 15.89 -1.20 -21.91
C TYR A 168 15.66 -0.05 -20.94
N GLN A 169 16.68 0.27 -20.16
CA GLN A 169 16.68 1.31 -19.13
C GLN A 169 18.02 2.03 -19.24
N SER A 170 18.03 3.36 -19.17
CA SER A 170 19.28 4.13 -19.23
C SER A 170 20.23 3.74 -18.09
N GLN A 171 21.52 4.00 -18.24
CA GLN A 171 22.50 3.63 -17.20
C GLN A 171 22.37 4.48 -15.93
N HIS A 172 21.95 5.74 -16.06
CA HIS A 172 21.75 6.65 -14.94
C HIS A 172 20.49 6.37 -14.15
N LEU A 173 19.45 5.83 -14.80
CA LEU A 173 18.22 5.48 -14.13
C LEU A 173 18.42 4.17 -13.38
N VAL A 174 18.46 4.22 -12.05
CA VAL A 174 18.46 3.06 -11.17
C VAL A 174 17.18 3.09 -10.35
N LEU A 175 16.41 2.00 -10.39
CA LEU A 175 15.16 1.91 -9.63
C LEU A 175 15.43 1.50 -8.19
N SER A 176 14.66 2.08 -7.27
CA SER A 176 14.62 1.67 -5.88
C SER A 176 14.08 0.23 -5.73
N ARG A 177 14.29 -0.35 -4.55
CA ARG A 177 13.88 -1.72 -4.23
C ARG A 177 12.46 -1.81 -3.66
N SER A 178 11.60 -0.86 -4.02
CA SER A 178 10.20 -0.81 -3.59
C SER A 178 9.27 -1.41 -4.64
N PRO A 179 8.05 -1.82 -4.27
CA PRO A 179 6.97 -2.04 -5.23
C PRO A 179 6.66 -0.77 -6.04
N GLY A 180 5.95 -0.93 -7.15
CA GLY A 180 5.45 0.19 -7.97
C GLY A 180 3.93 0.22 -8.01
N THR A 181 3.36 1.06 -8.87
CA THR A 181 1.91 1.20 -9.06
C THR A 181 1.59 1.06 -10.53
N ALA A 182 0.77 0.08 -10.89
CA ALA A 182 0.27 -0.09 -12.24
C ALA A 182 -1.02 0.71 -12.44
N VAL A 183 -1.09 1.44 -13.55
CA VAL A 183 -2.24 2.26 -13.90
C VAL A 183 -2.66 1.94 -15.32
N ARG A 184 -3.96 1.73 -15.51
CA ARG A 184 -4.56 1.42 -16.79
C ARG A 184 -5.94 2.05 -16.87
N SER A 185 -6.25 2.71 -17.99
CA SER A 185 -7.55 3.38 -18.16
C SER A 185 -8.72 2.40 -18.20
N SER A 186 -8.50 1.16 -18.67
CA SER A 186 -9.47 0.08 -18.62
C SER A 186 -8.79 -1.27 -18.85
N ILE A 187 -9.45 -2.38 -18.48
CA ILE A 187 -8.94 -3.73 -18.72
C ILE A 187 -8.79 -4.09 -20.21
N LEU A 188 -9.38 -3.28 -21.11
CA LEU A 188 -9.30 -3.43 -22.56
C LEU A 188 -8.23 -2.52 -23.18
N SER A 189 -7.91 -1.38 -22.57
CA SER A 189 -6.95 -0.40 -23.10
C SER A 189 -5.54 -0.96 -23.12
N LEU A 190 -4.84 -1.06 -24.24
CA LEU A 190 -3.43 -1.46 -24.19
C LEU A 190 -2.53 -0.39 -23.56
N LYS A 191 -2.99 0.88 -23.50
CA LYS A 191 -2.28 1.99 -22.86
C LYS A 191 -2.32 1.85 -21.35
N GLY A 192 -1.17 2.10 -20.72
CA GLY A 192 -1.01 2.08 -19.28
C GLY A 192 0.37 2.59 -18.86
N SER A 193 0.54 2.71 -17.55
CA SER A 193 1.75 3.20 -16.90
C SER A 193 2.15 2.34 -15.71
N LEU A 194 3.45 2.17 -15.50
CA LEU A 194 4.04 1.67 -14.26
C LEU A 194 4.76 2.84 -13.59
N PHE A 195 4.31 3.25 -12.41
CA PHE A 195 4.99 4.24 -11.58
C PHE A 195 5.90 3.55 -10.58
N MET A 196 7.14 4.01 -10.47
CA MET A 196 8.19 3.49 -9.60
C MET A 196 9.00 4.66 -9.04
N ILE A 197 9.76 4.39 -7.98
CA ILE A 197 10.71 5.36 -7.41
C ILE A 197 12.12 4.99 -7.84
N SER A 198 12.91 5.96 -8.29
CA SER A 198 14.34 5.80 -8.54
C SER A 198 15.14 5.77 -7.23
N GLU A 199 16.37 5.25 -7.26
CA GLU A 199 17.23 5.12 -6.08
C GLU A 199 17.58 6.48 -5.44
N ASP A 200 17.57 7.56 -6.22
CA ASP A 200 17.74 8.95 -5.77
C ASP A 200 16.43 9.61 -5.28
N GLY A 201 15.31 8.88 -5.24
CA GLY A 201 14.03 9.37 -4.71
C GLY A 201 13.20 10.20 -5.69
N GLY A 202 13.41 10.05 -6.99
CA GLY A 202 12.56 10.62 -8.04
C GLY A 202 11.39 9.71 -8.44
N LEU A 203 10.28 10.29 -8.92
CA LEU A 203 9.20 9.52 -9.54
C LEU A 203 9.57 9.21 -10.99
N VAL A 204 9.41 7.95 -11.37
CA VAL A 204 9.69 7.45 -12.72
C VAL A 204 8.47 6.69 -13.24
N GLU A 205 8.16 6.90 -14.51
CA GLU A 205 7.06 6.24 -15.19
C GLU A 205 7.58 5.45 -16.39
N TYR A 206 7.24 4.16 -16.44
CA TYR A 206 7.41 3.33 -17.64
C TYR A 206 6.06 3.15 -18.32
N ARG A 207 5.89 3.79 -19.46
CA ARG A 207 4.59 3.94 -20.14
C ARG A 207 4.57 3.14 -21.43
N TRP A 208 3.41 2.54 -21.73
CA TRP A 208 3.11 2.01 -23.05
C TRP A 208 2.04 2.83 -23.74
N SER A 209 2.31 3.22 -25.00
CA SER A 209 1.30 3.73 -25.92
C SER A 209 1.34 2.95 -27.24
N SER A 210 0.21 2.91 -27.95
CA SER A 210 0.14 2.25 -29.27
C SER A 210 0.95 2.98 -30.35
N THR A 211 1.25 4.26 -30.13
CA THR A 211 1.94 5.14 -31.08
C THR A 211 3.45 5.17 -30.86
N GLU A 212 3.90 5.19 -29.60
CA GLU A 212 5.31 5.35 -29.24
C GLU A 212 5.94 4.05 -28.73
N GLY A 213 5.12 3.03 -28.46
CA GLY A 213 5.57 1.82 -27.81
C GLY A 213 5.92 2.09 -26.35
N TRP A 214 7.00 1.44 -25.88
CA TRP A 214 7.49 1.56 -24.52
C TRP A 214 8.48 2.71 -24.41
N TYR A 215 8.30 3.58 -23.42
CA TYR A 215 9.26 4.64 -23.12
C TYR A 215 9.24 5.04 -21.65
N TRP A 216 10.33 5.66 -21.21
CA TRP A 216 10.53 6.14 -19.85
C TRP A 216 10.24 7.63 -19.75
N ILE A 217 9.65 8.04 -18.63
CA ILE A 217 9.43 9.44 -18.26
C ILE A 217 9.98 9.61 -16.84
N GLU A 218 10.92 10.53 -16.66
CA GLU A 218 11.44 10.92 -15.35
C GLU A 218 10.67 12.16 -14.88
N HIS A 219 9.76 11.97 -13.91
CA HIS A 219 8.99 13.08 -13.33
C HIS A 219 9.79 13.85 -12.28
N GLY A 220 10.79 13.20 -11.68
CA GLY A 220 11.59 13.75 -10.60
C GLY A 220 10.83 13.85 -9.28
N PRO A 221 11.39 14.55 -8.27
CA PRO A 221 10.72 14.84 -7.02
C PRO A 221 9.66 15.96 -7.16
N PRO A 222 8.82 16.20 -6.13
CA PRO A 222 7.87 17.32 -6.13
C PRO A 222 8.57 18.69 -6.18
N HIS A 223 9.73 18.83 -5.53
CA HIS A 223 10.63 19.98 -5.64
C HIS A 223 12.04 19.61 -5.15
N THR A 224 13.02 20.52 -5.34
CA THR A 224 14.47 20.22 -5.19
C THR A 224 14.93 19.74 -3.82
N ASN A 225 14.21 20.05 -2.74
CA ASN A 225 14.64 19.76 -1.35
C ASN A 225 13.96 18.52 -0.74
N VAL A 226 13.15 17.79 -1.52
CA VAL A 226 12.40 16.63 -1.05
C VAL A 226 12.68 15.46 -1.97
N THR A 227 13.02 14.32 -1.39
CA THR A 227 13.07 13.04 -2.10
C THR A 227 11.82 12.25 -1.76
N LEU A 228 11.29 11.49 -2.70
CA LEU A 228 10.20 10.57 -2.45
C LEU A 228 10.72 9.35 -1.69
N VAL A 229 10.03 9.00 -0.61
CA VAL A 229 10.33 7.86 0.25
C VAL A 229 9.22 6.82 0.17
N GLY A 230 9.59 5.55 0.33
CA GLY A 230 8.64 4.45 0.23
C GLY A 230 8.24 4.10 -1.21
N ALA A 231 7.22 3.24 -1.32
CA ALA A 231 6.68 2.85 -2.62
C ALA A 231 5.59 3.86 -3.07
N PRO A 232 5.40 4.09 -4.38
CA PRO A 232 4.30 4.94 -4.84
C PRO A 232 2.96 4.38 -4.34
N GLY A 233 2.03 5.23 -3.93
CA GLY A 233 0.72 4.79 -3.44
C GLY A 233 -0.21 4.28 -4.56
N PRO A 234 -1.46 3.90 -4.22
CA PRO A 234 -2.48 3.59 -5.21
C PRO A 234 -2.80 4.82 -6.08
N CYS A 235 -3.25 4.56 -7.30
CA CYS A 235 -3.67 5.61 -8.24
C CYS A 235 -5.20 5.67 -8.32
N PHE A 236 -5.77 6.86 -8.13
CA PHE A 236 -7.19 7.14 -8.26
C PHE A 236 -7.50 7.76 -9.62
N GLY A 237 -8.63 7.37 -10.23
CA GLY A 237 -9.06 7.90 -11.52
C GLY A 237 -8.12 7.64 -12.71
N GLY A 238 -7.03 6.90 -12.49
CA GLY A 238 -5.95 6.70 -13.47
C GLY A 238 -5.04 7.90 -13.66
N ASN A 239 -5.15 8.92 -12.81
CA ASN A 239 -4.46 10.19 -12.98
C ASN A 239 -4.12 10.93 -11.67
N GLU A 240 -4.39 10.34 -10.50
CA GLU A 240 -4.10 10.90 -9.18
C GLU A 240 -3.28 9.90 -8.38
N LEU A 241 -1.98 10.15 -8.20
CA LEU A 241 -1.04 9.25 -7.52
C LEU A 241 -0.51 9.91 -6.25
N PHE A 242 -0.65 9.21 -5.12
CA PHE A 242 -0.14 9.67 -3.82
C PHE A 242 1.27 9.15 -3.55
N LEU A 243 2.16 10.03 -3.09
CA LEU A 243 3.54 9.73 -2.77
C LEU A 243 3.91 10.42 -1.45
N ILE A 244 4.95 9.94 -0.78
CA ILE A 244 5.38 10.43 0.53
C ILE A 244 6.76 11.04 0.36
N GLY A 245 6.95 12.26 0.87
CA GLY A 245 8.22 12.95 0.87
C GLY A 245 9.07 12.61 2.09
N SER A 246 10.38 12.79 1.97
CA SER A 246 11.36 12.65 3.05
C SER A 246 11.16 13.62 4.22
N ASP A 247 10.31 14.64 4.04
CA ASP A 247 9.91 15.61 5.05
C ASP A 247 8.67 15.18 5.87
N GLY A 248 8.04 14.06 5.49
CA GLY A 248 6.82 13.54 6.11
C GLY A 248 5.53 14.08 5.50
N ASN A 249 5.60 14.86 4.41
CA ASN A 249 4.43 15.36 3.69
C ASN A 249 3.92 14.34 2.67
N VAL A 250 2.60 14.36 2.43
CA VAL A 250 1.97 13.67 1.31
C VAL A 250 1.96 14.58 0.10
N TYR A 251 2.39 14.06 -1.04
CA TYR A 251 2.35 14.72 -2.33
C TYR A 251 1.39 13.99 -3.28
N LEU A 252 0.54 14.77 -3.95
CA LEU A 252 -0.30 14.30 -5.04
C LEU A 252 0.35 14.65 -6.38
N ARG A 253 0.72 13.63 -7.14
CA ARG A 253 1.03 13.75 -8.57
C ARG A 253 -0.27 13.58 -9.36
N TYR A 254 -0.69 14.61 -10.07
CA TYR A 254 -1.97 14.56 -10.80
C TYR A 254 -1.88 15.11 -12.22
N LEU A 255 -2.69 14.55 -13.13
CA LEU A 255 -2.80 15.03 -14.50
C LEU A 255 -3.88 16.10 -14.60
N ASP A 256 -3.49 17.30 -15.03
CA ASP A 256 -4.38 18.45 -15.23
C ASP A 256 -4.22 18.98 -16.66
N GLN A 257 -5.31 18.93 -17.42
CA GLN A 257 -5.35 19.39 -18.82
C GLN A 257 -4.22 18.81 -19.72
N GLY A 258 -3.79 17.57 -19.43
CA GLY A 258 -2.73 16.88 -20.19
C GLY A 258 -1.32 17.12 -19.67
N GLU A 259 -1.15 18.00 -18.68
CA GLU A 259 0.13 18.23 -18.01
C GLU A 259 0.11 17.64 -16.62
N TRP A 260 1.20 16.99 -16.26
CA TRP A 260 1.34 16.45 -14.92
C TRP A 260 1.79 17.55 -13.95
N LYS A 261 1.07 17.74 -12.85
CA LYS A 261 1.37 18.71 -11.78
C LYS A 261 1.59 18.03 -10.42
N TRP A 262 2.22 18.75 -9.51
CA TRP A 262 2.44 18.35 -8.12
C TRP A 262 1.56 19.22 -7.22
N ARG A 263 1.04 18.62 -6.16
CA ARG A 263 0.37 19.31 -5.06
C ARG A 263 0.89 18.76 -3.75
N ASP A 264 1.29 19.65 -2.85
CA ASP A 264 1.59 19.31 -1.47
C ASP A 264 0.26 19.22 -0.69
N CYS A 265 -0.01 18.04 -0.12
CA CYS A 265 -1.16 17.77 0.74
C CYS A 265 -0.80 17.87 2.23
N GLY A 266 0.47 18.12 2.57
CA GLY A 266 0.98 18.13 3.92
C GLY A 266 0.77 16.80 4.63
N PHE A 267 0.64 16.88 5.95
CA PHE A 267 0.26 15.78 6.82
C PHE A 267 -0.91 16.24 7.71
N PRO A 268 -1.63 15.34 8.40
CA PRO A 268 -2.80 15.71 9.20
C PRO A 268 -2.40 16.55 10.41
N TYR A 269 -2.37 17.88 10.24
CA TYR A 269 -2.17 18.84 11.33
C TYR A 269 -3.52 19.41 11.77
N GLU A 270 -3.79 19.36 13.08
CA GLU A 270 -4.97 19.99 13.68
C GLU A 270 -4.82 21.51 13.71
N ASP A 271 -5.15 22.18 12.61
CA ASP A 271 -5.52 23.60 12.68
C ASP A 271 -6.79 23.90 11.87
N TYR A 272 -7.73 22.94 11.86
CA TYR A 272 -9.10 23.18 11.41
C TYR A 272 -9.96 23.74 12.56
N ARG A 273 -9.50 24.85 13.15
CA ARG A 273 -10.35 25.81 13.88
C ARG A 273 -10.08 27.24 13.41
N ALA A 274 -10.13 27.50 12.11
CA ALA A 274 -10.22 28.87 11.61
C ALA A 274 -10.83 28.95 10.20
N GLY A 275 -12.12 28.65 10.10
CA GLY A 275 -12.95 29.37 9.14
C GLY A 275 -13.08 30.80 9.65
N GLY A 276 -12.15 31.67 9.26
CA GLY A 276 -12.21 33.08 9.56
C GLY A 276 -13.40 33.71 8.87
N ASP A 277 -14.39 34.12 9.67
CA ASP A 277 -15.14 35.33 9.37
C ASP A 277 -14.87 36.32 10.50
N GLY A 278 -14.47 37.54 10.12
CA GLY A 278 -14.01 38.54 11.04
C GLY A 278 -15.17 39.19 11.77
N ARG A 279 -15.06 39.31 13.10
CA ARG A 279 -15.31 40.53 13.87
C ARG A 279 -15.35 40.24 15.38
N GLN A 280 -14.66 41.15 16.08
CA GLN A 280 -14.99 41.72 17.38
C GLN A 280 -14.69 40.96 18.68
N ASP A 281 -13.91 41.70 19.48
CA ASP A 281 -14.19 42.11 20.86
C ASP A 281 -14.25 41.05 21.96
N GLY A 282 -13.51 41.36 23.01
CA GLY A 282 -13.32 40.50 24.15
C GLY A 282 -14.59 40.29 24.98
N ALA A 283 -14.71 39.09 25.52
CA ALA A 283 -15.28 38.85 26.84
C ALA A 283 -14.74 37.51 27.36
N LYS A 284 -14.21 37.54 28.58
CA LYS A 284 -13.96 36.32 29.36
C LYS A 284 -15.30 35.70 29.74
N ALA A 285 -15.45 34.39 29.56
CA ALA A 285 -16.30 33.56 30.41
C ALA A 285 -15.74 32.14 30.38
N GLY A 286 -15.31 31.66 31.55
CA GLY A 286 -14.85 30.30 31.72
C GLY A 286 -16.00 29.30 31.72
N ASN A 287 -15.71 28.10 31.27
CA ASN A 287 -16.15 26.90 31.96
C ASN A 287 -15.15 25.79 31.64
N ASP A 288 -14.63 25.17 32.68
CA ASP A 288 -13.71 24.04 32.62
C ASP A 288 -14.42 22.83 31.99
N ASP A 289 -14.12 22.57 30.72
CA ASP A 289 -14.11 21.22 30.19
C ASP A 289 -12.65 20.91 29.84
N ILE A 290 -12.07 20.01 30.63
CA ILE A 290 -10.72 19.49 30.45
C ILE A 290 -10.70 18.69 29.14
N CYS A 291 -10.51 19.36 28.02
CA CYS A 291 -9.94 18.73 26.84
C CYS A 291 -8.47 18.48 27.22
N VAL A 292 -8.15 17.25 27.65
CA VAL A 292 -6.76 16.87 27.86
C VAL A 292 -6.01 17.16 26.56
N ASP A 293 -5.00 17.99 26.66
CA ASP A 293 -4.09 18.46 25.61
C ASP A 293 -3.22 17.28 25.13
N MET A 294 -3.86 16.24 24.56
CA MET A 294 -3.25 14.93 24.25
C MET A 294 -2.40 14.93 22.97
N ASP A 295 -2.52 15.96 22.10
CA ASP A 295 -1.90 15.95 20.77
C ASP A 295 -0.58 16.73 20.66
N LYS A 296 -0.14 17.47 21.69
CA LYS A 296 1.06 18.33 21.57
C LYS A 296 2.39 17.60 21.43
N ASN A 297 2.43 16.29 21.70
CA ASN A 297 3.68 15.52 21.73
C ASN A 297 3.68 14.34 20.74
N CYS A 298 2.73 14.32 19.82
CA CYS A 298 2.56 13.27 18.82
C CYS A 298 3.09 13.71 17.47
N ASP A 299 3.71 12.78 16.73
CA ASP A 299 4.29 13.10 15.43
C ASP A 299 3.26 12.88 14.32
N HIS A 300 2.80 13.98 13.75
CA HIS A 300 1.77 13.98 12.71
C HIS A 300 2.33 13.66 11.32
N LYS A 301 3.66 13.58 11.16
CA LYS A 301 4.28 13.26 9.88
C LYS A 301 3.88 11.87 9.40
N VAL A 302 3.81 11.73 8.09
CA VAL A 302 3.49 10.46 7.45
C VAL A 302 4.75 9.61 7.33
N SER A 303 4.66 8.36 7.83
CA SER A 303 5.70 7.34 7.69
C SER A 303 5.87 6.93 6.22
N SER A 304 7.07 6.49 5.83
CA SER A 304 7.38 6.00 4.47
C SER A 304 6.62 4.75 4.01
N THR A 305 5.72 4.21 4.83
CA THR A 305 4.89 3.06 4.50
C THR A 305 3.96 3.37 3.34
N ARG A 306 3.88 2.45 2.37
CA ARG A 306 3.00 2.58 1.21
C ARG A 306 1.54 2.76 1.69
N PRO A 307 0.85 3.83 1.27
CA PRO A 307 -0.53 4.04 1.69
C PRO A 307 -1.47 3.04 1.01
N ILE A 308 -2.63 2.79 1.62
CA ILE A 308 -3.59 1.78 1.14
C ILE A 308 -4.93 2.42 0.76
N PRO A 309 -5.56 1.98 -0.33
CA PRO A 309 -6.91 2.44 -0.67
C PRO A 309 -7.91 1.85 0.33
N PHE A 310 -8.68 2.72 1.00
CA PHE A 310 -9.72 2.32 1.95
C PHE A 310 -11.10 2.28 1.31
N SER A 311 -11.37 3.18 0.37
CA SER A 311 -12.54 3.13 -0.51
C SER A 311 -12.21 3.76 -1.86
N GLU A 312 -13.17 3.87 -2.77
CA GLU A 312 -12.96 4.52 -4.08
C GLU A 312 -12.55 5.99 -3.97
N ASP A 313 -12.85 6.62 -2.82
CA ASP A 313 -12.63 8.03 -2.54
C ASP A 313 -11.84 8.25 -1.24
N SER A 314 -11.19 7.22 -0.69
CA SER A 314 -10.46 7.34 0.58
C SER A 314 -9.21 6.49 0.60
N ILE A 315 -8.16 7.02 1.24
CA ILE A 315 -6.84 6.43 1.38
C ILE A 315 -6.37 6.56 2.83
N ILE A 316 -5.68 5.53 3.31
CA ILE A 316 -5.10 5.51 4.67
C ILE A 316 -3.58 5.58 4.58
N PHE A 317 -3.01 6.43 5.42
CA PHE A 317 -1.58 6.61 5.66
C PHE A 317 -1.22 6.17 7.08
N GLU A 318 -0.01 5.67 7.27
CA GLU A 318 0.59 5.47 8.59
C GLU A 318 1.34 6.73 9.00
N LEU A 319 1.20 7.16 10.25
CA LEU A 319 1.95 8.26 10.84
C LEU A 319 3.21 7.74 11.53
N GLU A 320 4.22 8.59 11.70
CA GLU A 320 5.50 8.23 12.36
C GLU A 320 5.31 7.80 13.83
N ASP A 321 4.23 8.25 14.47
CA ASP A 321 3.86 7.84 15.84
C ASP A 321 3.00 6.55 15.91
N GLY A 322 2.83 5.86 14.79
CA GLY A 322 2.09 4.61 14.66
C GLY A 322 0.56 4.76 14.66
N ARG A 323 0.01 5.98 14.69
CA ARG A 323 -1.40 6.23 14.36
C ARG A 323 -1.62 6.08 12.85
N LEU A 324 -2.88 6.05 12.43
CA LEU A 324 -3.25 6.08 11.02
C LEU A 324 -3.99 7.38 10.69
N ALA A 325 -3.91 7.84 9.46
CA ALA A 325 -4.63 9.02 8.99
C ALA A 325 -5.41 8.71 7.72
N GLU A 326 -6.69 9.11 7.70
CA GLU A 326 -7.56 8.95 6.55
C GLU A 326 -7.64 10.26 5.76
N MET A 327 -7.35 10.21 4.47
CA MET A 327 -7.60 11.31 3.54
C MET A 327 -8.73 10.92 2.60
N LYS A 328 -9.68 11.84 2.38
CA LYS A 328 -10.89 11.59 1.60
C LYS A 328 -11.06 12.61 0.48
N ARG A 329 -11.51 12.14 -0.68
CA ARG A 329 -11.89 12.98 -1.81
C ARG A 329 -13.30 13.52 -1.59
N MET A 330 -13.42 14.83 -1.68
CA MET A 330 -14.68 15.58 -1.56
C MET A 330 -15.36 15.71 -2.92
N GLU A 331 -16.62 16.15 -2.93
CA GLU A 331 -17.42 16.31 -4.16
C GLU A 331 -16.78 17.28 -5.16
N ASP A 332 -16.05 18.28 -4.66
CA ASP A 332 -15.28 19.24 -5.45
C ASP A 332 -13.93 18.71 -5.95
N ARG A 333 -13.68 17.39 -5.80
CA ARG A 333 -12.46 16.66 -6.16
C ARG A 333 -11.22 17.09 -5.35
N ARG A 334 -11.37 17.83 -4.26
CA ARG A 334 -10.25 18.08 -3.35
C ARG A 334 -10.07 16.90 -2.40
N TRP A 335 -8.82 16.59 -2.11
CA TRP A 335 -8.45 15.63 -1.09
C TRP A 335 -8.21 16.38 0.22
N ILE A 336 -8.88 15.94 1.29
CA ILE A 336 -8.76 16.54 2.62
C ILE A 336 -8.46 15.47 3.66
N TRP A 337 -7.63 15.81 4.64
CA TRP A 337 -7.44 14.99 5.83
C TRP A 337 -8.77 14.93 6.58
N LEU A 338 -9.33 13.72 6.74
CA LEU A 338 -10.64 13.52 7.34
C LEU A 338 -10.55 13.30 8.84
N ARG A 339 -9.61 12.45 9.28
CA ARG A 339 -9.43 12.07 10.68
C ARG A 339 -8.13 11.32 10.90
N THR A 340 -7.68 11.34 12.14
CA THR A 340 -6.65 10.43 12.67
C THR A 340 -7.33 9.27 13.40
N ILE A 341 -6.79 8.06 13.25
CA ILE A 341 -7.31 6.81 13.82
C ILE A 341 -6.25 6.27 14.78
N GLY A 342 -6.63 6.12 16.04
CA GLY A 342 -5.81 5.47 17.05
C GLY A 342 -5.59 4.00 16.77
N THR A 343 -4.36 3.55 16.96
CA THR A 343 -3.98 2.14 16.87
C THR A 343 -3.70 1.57 18.26
N PRO A 344 -3.86 0.25 18.48
CA PRO A 344 -3.50 -0.39 19.75
C PRO A 344 -2.00 -0.30 20.08
N THR A 345 -1.17 0.11 19.12
CA THR A 345 0.29 0.20 19.25
C THR A 345 0.80 1.61 19.48
N SER A 346 -0.01 2.65 19.24
CA SER A 346 0.41 4.03 19.44
C SER A 346 0.23 4.47 20.89
N LEU A 347 1.28 5.09 21.45
CA LEU A 347 1.25 5.67 22.79
C LEU A 347 0.49 7.00 22.83
N CYS A 348 0.27 7.62 21.68
CA CYS A 348 -0.45 8.89 21.53
C CYS A 348 -1.95 8.82 21.88
N MET A 349 -2.46 7.63 22.21
CA MET A 349 -3.85 7.42 22.64
C MET A 349 -3.94 6.47 23.85
N ALA A 350 -2.87 6.32 24.64
CA ALA A 350 -2.78 5.37 25.74
C ALA A 350 -3.87 5.59 26.83
N ASP A 351 -4.25 6.83 27.11
CA ASP A 351 -5.26 7.16 28.14
C ASP A 351 -6.71 6.91 27.69
N PHE A 352 -6.96 6.82 26.38
CA PHE A 352 -8.27 6.44 25.84
C PHE A 352 -8.58 4.96 26.12
N TRP A 353 -7.56 4.10 26.14
CA TRP A 353 -7.72 2.66 26.38
C TRP A 353 -7.84 2.29 27.86
N THR A 354 -7.18 3.03 28.75
CA THR A 354 -7.29 2.81 30.21
C THR A 354 -8.66 3.23 30.76
N SER A 355 -9.28 4.26 30.20
CA SER A 355 -10.63 4.71 30.60
C SER A 355 -11.77 3.78 30.16
N TRP A 356 -11.58 2.97 29.11
CA TRP A 356 -12.54 1.94 28.67
C TRP A 356 -12.44 0.61 29.43
N ALA A 357 -11.34 0.40 30.16
CA ALA A 357 -11.11 -0.80 30.95
C ALA A 357 -11.47 -0.64 32.45
N SER A 358 -12.09 0.49 32.82
CA SER A 358 -12.46 0.85 34.21
C SER A 358 -13.93 0.56 34.53
#